data_AF-A0A382QQP4-F1
#
_entry.id   AF-A0A382QQP4-F1
#
_cell.length_a   1.000
_cell.length_b   1.000
_cell.length_c   1.000
_cell.angle_alpha   90.00
_cell.angle_beta   90.00
_cell.angle_gamma   90.00
#
_symmetry.space_group_name_H-M   'P 1'
#
loop_
_entity.id
_entity.type
_entity.pdbx_description
1 polymer ?
#
loop_
_entity_poly.entity_id
_entity_poly.type
_entity_poly.pdbx_seq_one_letter_code
_entity_poly.pdbx_strand_id
1 'polypeptide(L)'
;SGSEYTVAVSCRIGGPQSALTDHLFTFRTEIPTVSSTEPADGDEGIGTSQGLISVDFSSPIANQSTEGFSLRSRSLDAADTTFVVLPITGFGADSTQTHINFAPEGGFRAFTEYEVIVDRRALGPLAEEGFSWRFSTAPRLTSISDGGTVSNADGSIQLYLPPNALSGSDGEIAISPVTADDGAGRPVASQQTQVGPAYRIDAGSATLRKPATLTIGYDTDDLAGANAARLGIFALADGDVWTRVGGTVDEAARTVTTTVPALGTFGVFEDTGAGLGSLAVADVDCQPRAFTPAGGQLRDRTDISFDLSAPADVTVRVYNVSGRVERVL
;
A
#
# COMPACT_ATOMS: atom_id res chain seq x y z
N SER A 1 -21.12 -21.69 17.35
CA SER A 1 -19.82 -22.31 17.06
C SER A 1 -18.87 -22.11 18.23
N GLY A 2 -17.73 -22.81 18.23
CA GLY A 2 -16.74 -22.71 19.31
C GLY A 2 -17.31 -23.01 20.69
N SER A 3 -18.24 -23.95 20.80
CA SER A 3 -18.96 -24.31 22.03
C SER A 3 -18.84 -25.79 22.36
N GLU A 4 -18.84 -26.11 23.65
CA GLU A 4 -18.98 -27.45 24.18
C GLU A 4 -20.44 -27.74 24.56
N TYR A 5 -20.95 -28.88 24.14
CA TYR A 5 -22.32 -29.31 24.42
C TYR A 5 -22.30 -30.63 25.17
N THR A 6 -23.08 -30.71 26.24
CA THR A 6 -23.35 -31.96 26.95
C THR A 6 -24.76 -32.42 26.65
N VAL A 7 -24.90 -33.64 26.14
CA VAL A 7 -26.19 -34.28 25.89
C VAL A 7 -26.44 -35.30 26.98
N ALA A 8 -27.57 -35.16 27.67
CA ALA A 8 -28.04 -36.13 28.65
C ALA A 8 -29.22 -36.92 28.08
N VAL A 9 -29.00 -38.21 27.84
CA VAL A 9 -30.05 -39.15 27.43
C VAL A 9 -30.59 -39.80 28.69
N SER A 10 -31.82 -39.46 29.06
CA SER A 10 -32.43 -39.94 30.31
C SER A 10 -32.70 -41.45 30.27
N CYS A 11 -32.44 -42.13 31.38
CA CYS A 11 -32.81 -43.53 31.62
C CYS A 11 -34.32 -43.80 31.44
N ARG A 12 -35.17 -42.77 31.62
CA ARG A 12 -36.64 -42.89 31.52
C ARG A 12 -37.13 -43.28 30.12
N ILE A 13 -36.32 -43.10 29.08
CA ILE A 13 -36.67 -43.43 27.70
C ILE A 13 -36.76 -44.97 27.50
N GLY A 14 -36.11 -45.76 28.37
CA GLY A 14 -36.16 -47.21 28.30
C GLY A 14 -37.44 -47.85 28.88
N GLY A 15 -38.32 -47.06 29.49
CA GLY A 15 -39.55 -47.55 30.12
C GLY A 15 -39.37 -48.14 31.54
N PRO A 16 -40.46 -48.59 32.18
CA PRO A 16 -40.50 -48.92 33.62
C PRO A 16 -39.71 -50.18 34.04
N GLN A 17 -39.22 -50.98 33.08
CA GLN A 17 -38.34 -52.12 33.36
C GLN A 17 -36.91 -51.92 32.87
N SER A 18 -36.55 -50.72 32.41
CA SER A 18 -35.20 -50.43 31.95
C SER A 18 -34.20 -50.38 33.10
N ALA A 19 -33.07 -51.05 32.93
CA ALA A 19 -31.89 -50.93 33.79
C ALA A 19 -30.86 -49.92 33.25
N LEU A 20 -31.22 -49.12 32.24
CA LEU A 20 -30.32 -48.12 31.66
C LEU A 20 -30.03 -47.01 32.68
N THR A 21 -28.78 -46.57 32.73
CA THR A 21 -28.39 -45.34 33.42
C THR A 21 -28.51 -44.16 32.47
N ASP A 22 -28.57 -42.93 33.00
CA ASP A 22 -28.44 -41.74 32.16
C ASP A 22 -27.13 -41.83 31.36
N HIS A 23 -27.22 -41.64 30.05
CA HIS A 23 -26.05 -41.62 29.20
C HIS A 23 -25.69 -40.17 28.90
N LEU A 24 -24.51 -39.75 29.35
CA LEU A 24 -23.97 -38.45 29.03
C LEU A 24 -22.84 -38.61 28.01
N PHE A 25 -22.91 -37.80 26.97
CA PHE A 25 -21.76 -37.58 26.09
C PHE A 25 -21.60 -36.09 25.84
N THR A 26 -20.37 -35.71 25.56
CA THR A 26 -20.00 -34.32 25.27
C THR A 26 -19.39 -34.26 23.88
N PHE A 27 -19.69 -33.20 23.15
CA PHE A 27 -19.03 -32.89 21.88
C PHE A 27 -18.74 -31.39 21.79
N ARG A 28 -17.76 -31.05 20.95
CA ARG A 28 -17.37 -29.66 20.69
C ARG A 28 -17.69 -29.30 19.26
N THR A 29 -18.08 -28.05 19.06
CA THR A 29 -18.18 -27.45 17.73
C THR A 29 -16.85 -26.80 17.37
N GLU A 30 -16.54 -26.76 16.08
CA GLU A 30 -15.34 -26.11 15.57
C GLU A 30 -15.30 -24.63 15.96
N ILE A 31 -14.09 -24.12 16.24
CA ILE A 31 -13.85 -22.72 16.48
C ILE A 31 -13.64 -22.06 15.10
N PRO A 32 -14.48 -21.10 14.69
CA PRO A 32 -14.30 -20.39 13.44
C PRO A 32 -12.95 -19.68 13.39
N THR A 33 -12.31 -19.71 12.23
CA THR A 33 -11.07 -18.99 11.94
C THR A 33 -11.33 -18.04 10.77
N VAL A 34 -10.64 -16.90 10.74
CA VAL A 34 -10.71 -16.00 9.59
C VAL A 34 -10.03 -16.66 8.39
N SER A 35 -10.73 -16.75 7.26
CA SER A 35 -10.22 -17.29 6.01
C SER A 35 -9.70 -16.21 5.07
N SER A 36 -10.38 -15.06 5.03
CA SER A 36 -9.99 -13.90 4.21
C SER A 36 -10.58 -12.62 4.79
N THR A 37 -9.92 -11.50 4.50
CA THR A 37 -10.41 -10.15 4.80
C THR A 37 -10.28 -9.29 3.56
N GLU A 38 -11.19 -8.32 3.43
CA GLU A 38 -11.13 -7.29 2.40
C GLU A 38 -11.45 -5.93 3.05
N PRO A 39 -10.50 -4.97 3.11
CA PRO A 39 -9.09 -5.07 2.71
C PRO A 39 -8.32 -6.18 3.46
N ALA A 40 -7.30 -6.73 2.80
CA ALA A 40 -6.40 -7.73 3.36
C ALA A 40 -5.45 -7.11 4.41
N ASP A 41 -4.83 -7.96 5.24
CA ASP A 41 -3.82 -7.50 6.20
C ASP A 41 -2.59 -6.93 5.48
N GLY A 42 -2.20 -5.72 5.86
CA GLY A 42 -1.09 -4.99 5.24
C GLY A 42 -1.43 -4.29 3.93
N ASP A 43 -2.68 -4.32 3.46
CA ASP A 43 -3.07 -3.58 2.26
C ASP A 43 -2.82 -2.08 2.43
N GLU A 44 -2.22 -1.47 1.40
CA GLU A 44 -1.97 -0.03 1.34
C GLU A 44 -2.64 0.62 0.14
N GLY A 45 -2.90 1.92 0.25
CA GLY A 45 -3.44 2.70 -0.87
C GLY A 45 -4.90 2.42 -1.16
N ILE A 46 -5.66 1.89 -0.20
CA ILE A 46 -7.09 1.61 -0.38
C ILE A 46 -7.85 2.91 -0.66
N GLY A 47 -8.59 2.94 -1.77
CA GLY A 47 -9.37 4.10 -2.18
C GLY A 47 -10.49 4.41 -1.18
N THR A 48 -10.74 5.69 -0.92
CA THR A 48 -11.77 6.08 0.07
C THR A 48 -13.19 5.75 -0.39
N SER A 49 -13.37 5.51 -1.69
CA SER A 49 -14.65 5.12 -2.30
C SER A 49 -15.04 3.64 -2.08
N GLN A 50 -14.10 2.76 -1.72
CA GLN A 50 -14.39 1.34 -1.46
C GLN A 50 -15.29 1.18 -0.24
N GLY A 51 -14.99 1.92 0.83
CA GLY A 51 -15.87 2.19 1.99
C GLY A 51 -16.36 0.97 2.79
N LEU A 52 -16.02 -0.26 2.42
CA LEU A 52 -16.52 -1.49 3.01
C LEU A 52 -15.37 -2.35 3.53
N ILE A 53 -15.60 -2.97 4.68
CA ILE A 53 -14.74 -3.97 5.30
C ILE A 53 -15.54 -5.29 5.32
N SER A 54 -14.92 -6.36 4.86
CA SER A 54 -15.50 -7.70 4.79
C SER A 54 -14.57 -8.72 5.44
N VAL A 55 -15.16 -9.74 6.07
CA VAL A 55 -14.46 -10.84 6.74
C VAL A 55 -15.17 -12.14 6.41
N ASP A 56 -14.42 -13.11 5.90
CA ASP A 56 -14.87 -14.48 5.72
C ASP A 56 -14.30 -15.38 6.80
N PHE A 57 -15.12 -16.31 7.28
CA PHE A 57 -14.79 -17.29 8.30
C PHE A 57 -14.89 -18.72 7.75
N SER A 58 -14.06 -19.62 8.28
CA SER A 58 -14.06 -21.05 7.92
C SER A 58 -15.35 -21.78 8.28
N SER A 59 -16.11 -21.27 9.25
CA SER A 59 -17.38 -21.82 9.71
C SER A 59 -18.26 -20.72 10.31
N PRO A 60 -19.57 -20.96 10.51
CA PRO A 60 -20.49 -19.95 11.02
C PRO A 60 -20.00 -19.35 12.34
N ILE A 61 -20.05 -18.02 12.52
CA ILE A 61 -19.60 -17.40 13.77
C ILE A 61 -20.58 -17.62 14.92
N ALA A 62 -20.10 -17.55 16.16
CA ALA A 62 -20.92 -17.78 17.35
C ALA A 62 -21.82 -16.59 17.69
N ASN A 63 -21.38 -15.36 17.41
CA ASN A 63 -22.12 -14.13 17.70
C ASN A 63 -21.99 -13.12 16.56
N GLN A 64 -23.12 -12.71 15.99
CA GLN A 64 -23.22 -11.71 14.91
C GLN A 64 -23.62 -10.32 15.43
N SER A 65 -23.38 -10.05 16.71
CA SER A 65 -23.54 -8.71 17.25
C SER A 65 -22.35 -7.83 16.91
N THR A 66 -22.60 -6.55 16.66
CA THR A 66 -21.57 -5.52 16.50
C THR A 66 -20.64 -5.44 17.71
N GLU A 67 -21.07 -5.90 18.90
CA GLU A 67 -20.23 -5.95 20.11
C GLU A 67 -18.98 -6.83 19.96
N GLY A 68 -19.01 -7.80 19.05
CA GLY A 68 -17.86 -8.65 18.74
C GLY A 68 -16.84 -8.01 17.80
N PHE A 69 -17.11 -6.80 17.30
CA PHE A 69 -16.33 -6.16 16.27
C PHE A 69 -16.01 -4.72 16.68
N SER A 70 -14.75 -4.32 16.54
CA SER A 70 -14.36 -2.94 16.76
C SER A 70 -13.41 -2.47 15.67
N LEU A 71 -13.50 -1.18 15.39
CA LEU A 71 -12.65 -0.51 14.41
C LEU A 71 -11.95 0.63 15.13
N ARG A 72 -10.64 0.75 14.92
CA ARG A 72 -9.88 1.93 15.35
C ARG A 72 -9.14 2.49 14.15
N SER A 73 -8.83 3.78 14.18
CA SER A 73 -8.01 4.40 13.15
C SER A 73 -7.02 5.42 13.71
N ARG A 74 -5.96 5.69 12.96
CA ARG A 74 -5.05 6.81 13.21
C ARG A 74 -4.70 7.50 11.89
N SER A 75 -4.60 8.82 11.91
CA SER A 75 -4.14 9.57 10.74
C SER A 75 -2.63 9.37 10.56
N LEU A 76 -2.20 9.19 9.32
CA LEU A 76 -0.79 9.07 8.96
C LEU A 76 -0.14 10.45 8.68
N ASP A 77 -0.95 11.50 8.52
CA ASP A 77 -0.49 12.90 8.36
C ASP A 77 -0.22 13.59 9.72
N ALA A 78 -0.69 13.02 10.82
CA ALA A 78 -0.66 13.66 12.12
C ALA A 78 0.58 13.25 12.93
N ALA A 79 1.17 14.21 13.64
CA ALA A 79 2.22 13.93 14.63
C ALA A 79 1.70 13.08 15.81
N ASP A 80 0.39 13.07 16.05
CA ASP A 80 -0.25 12.19 17.03
C ASP A 80 -0.66 10.88 16.36
N THR A 81 0.09 9.82 16.67
CA THR A 81 -0.04 8.49 16.08
C THR A 81 -0.96 7.57 16.89
N THR A 82 -1.80 8.13 17.76
CA THR A 82 -2.68 7.35 18.64
C THR A 82 -3.92 6.86 17.90
N PHE A 83 -4.26 5.58 18.09
CA PHE A 83 -5.50 5.03 17.56
C PHE A 83 -6.74 5.53 18.31
N VAL A 84 -7.77 5.89 17.55
CA VAL A 84 -9.08 6.31 18.03
C VAL A 84 -10.12 5.29 17.58
N VAL A 85 -10.97 4.85 18.51
CA VAL A 85 -12.08 3.94 18.18
C VAL A 85 -13.11 4.66 17.32
N LEU A 86 -13.53 4.01 16.24
CA LEU A 86 -14.54 4.50 15.31
C LEU A 86 -15.84 3.68 15.47
N PRO A 87 -17.01 4.35 15.46
CA PRO A 87 -18.27 3.66 15.33
C PRO A 87 -18.37 2.97 13.97
N ILE A 88 -19.02 1.81 13.98
CA ILE A 88 -19.25 0.96 12.81
C ILE A 88 -20.71 1.15 12.36
N THR A 89 -20.93 1.18 11.04
CA THR A 89 -22.24 1.24 10.39
C THR A 89 -22.38 0.14 9.34
N GLY A 90 -23.61 -0.10 8.88
CA GLY A 90 -23.88 -1.05 7.79
C GLY A 90 -23.52 -2.50 8.13
N PHE A 91 -23.51 -2.88 9.42
CA PHE A 91 -23.16 -4.23 9.84
C PHE A 91 -24.15 -5.25 9.27
N GLY A 92 -23.63 -6.20 8.50
CA GLY A 92 -24.38 -7.27 7.85
C GLY A 92 -23.71 -8.62 8.02
N ALA A 93 -24.53 -9.66 8.14
CA ALA A 93 -24.12 -11.05 8.09
C ALA A 93 -24.88 -11.76 6.98
N ASP A 94 -24.21 -12.66 6.27
CA ASP A 94 -24.87 -13.51 5.28
C ASP A 94 -25.73 -14.60 5.94
N SER A 95 -26.52 -15.33 5.13
CA SER A 95 -27.41 -16.37 5.65
C SER A 95 -26.67 -17.58 6.22
N THR A 96 -25.42 -17.82 5.81
CA THR A 96 -24.58 -18.90 6.33
C THR A 96 -23.77 -18.48 7.56
N GLN A 97 -23.77 -17.18 7.89
CA GLN A 97 -23.07 -16.59 9.04
C GLN A 97 -21.55 -16.75 8.96
N THR A 98 -21.02 -16.96 7.77
CA THR A 98 -19.58 -17.08 7.51
C THR A 98 -19.01 -15.81 6.89
N HIS A 99 -19.86 -14.86 6.48
CA HIS A 99 -19.43 -13.60 5.89
C HIS A 99 -20.04 -12.44 6.66
N ILE A 100 -19.16 -11.56 7.16
CA ILE A 100 -19.53 -10.33 7.87
C ILE A 100 -19.01 -9.15 7.06
N ASN A 101 -19.82 -8.11 6.94
CA ASN A 101 -19.40 -6.84 6.38
C ASN A 101 -19.86 -5.66 7.22
N PHE A 102 -19.12 -4.57 7.16
CA PHE A 102 -19.44 -3.30 7.79
C PHE A 102 -18.56 -2.17 7.26
N ALA A 103 -18.85 -0.94 7.67
CA ALA A 103 -18.10 0.25 7.30
C ALA A 103 -17.83 1.15 8.51
N PRO A 104 -16.76 1.97 8.51
CA PRO A 104 -16.67 3.09 9.44
C PRO A 104 -17.80 4.08 9.24
N GLU A 105 -18.35 4.63 10.32
CA GLU A 105 -19.29 5.75 10.22
C GLU A 105 -18.60 6.97 9.56
N GLY A 106 -19.21 7.50 8.50
CA GLY A 106 -18.62 8.56 7.69
C GLY A 106 -17.64 8.09 6.60
N GLY A 107 -17.43 6.77 6.46
CA GLY A 107 -16.58 6.19 5.42
C GLY A 107 -15.09 6.26 5.72
N PHE A 108 -14.29 5.80 4.76
CA PHE A 108 -12.84 5.87 4.85
C PHE A 108 -12.35 7.32 4.74
N ARG A 109 -11.36 7.66 5.57
CA ARG A 109 -10.64 8.92 5.54
C ARG A 109 -9.37 8.71 4.74
N ALA A 110 -8.94 9.73 3.99
CA ALA A 110 -7.68 9.68 3.27
C ALA A 110 -6.49 9.55 4.24
N PHE A 111 -5.42 8.90 3.78
CA PHE A 111 -4.15 8.72 4.50
C PHE A 111 -4.31 8.36 5.99
N THR A 112 -5.05 7.28 6.22
CA THR A 112 -5.43 6.83 7.56
C THR A 112 -5.17 5.32 7.65
N GLU A 113 -4.52 4.90 8.72
CA GLU A 113 -4.40 3.47 9.04
C GLU A 113 -5.60 3.04 9.88
N TYR A 114 -6.19 1.91 9.50
CA TYR A 114 -7.30 1.27 10.19
C TYR A 114 -6.82 -0.04 10.79
N GLU A 115 -7.29 -0.34 12.00
CA GLU A 115 -7.14 -1.65 12.61
C GLU A 115 -8.51 -2.19 12.98
N VAL A 116 -8.79 -3.36 12.43
CA VAL A 116 -10.04 -4.07 12.65
C VAL A 116 -9.79 -5.16 13.67
N ILE A 117 -10.70 -5.31 14.62
CA ILE A 117 -10.58 -6.28 15.72
C ILE A 117 -11.87 -7.09 15.80
N VAL A 118 -11.73 -8.40 15.68
CA VAL A 118 -12.74 -9.41 15.95
C VAL A 118 -12.46 -9.98 17.33
N ASP A 119 -13.32 -9.68 18.29
CA ASP A 119 -13.21 -10.21 19.65
C ASP A 119 -13.47 -11.72 19.65
N ARG A 120 -12.75 -12.45 20.50
CA ARG A 120 -12.92 -13.91 20.67
C ARG A 120 -14.38 -14.32 20.94
N ARG A 121 -15.19 -13.44 21.53
CA ARG A 121 -16.63 -13.69 21.76
C ARG A 121 -17.42 -13.86 20.46
N ALA A 122 -16.97 -13.29 19.35
CA ALA A 122 -17.56 -13.54 18.04
C ALA A 122 -17.31 -14.98 17.56
N LEU A 123 -16.17 -15.57 17.94
CA LEU A 123 -15.74 -16.91 17.54
C LEU A 123 -16.31 -18.02 18.44
N GLY A 124 -16.65 -17.70 19.69
CA GLY A 124 -17.33 -18.60 20.62
C GLY A 124 -16.60 -18.75 21.95
N PRO A 125 -17.23 -19.40 22.96
CA PRO A 125 -16.68 -19.49 24.31
C PRO A 125 -15.38 -20.28 24.41
N LEU A 126 -15.11 -21.21 23.49
CA LEU A 126 -13.87 -21.98 23.42
C LEU A 126 -12.73 -21.24 22.69
N ALA A 127 -12.99 -20.08 22.09
CA ALA A 127 -11.94 -19.28 21.45
C ALA A 127 -11.03 -18.64 22.51
N GLU A 128 -9.73 -18.92 22.41
CA GLU A 128 -8.70 -18.40 23.32
C GLU A 128 -8.34 -16.94 22.98
N GLU A 129 -8.26 -16.63 21.69
CA GLU A 129 -7.86 -15.31 21.18
C GLU A 129 -8.84 -14.79 20.12
N GLY A 130 -8.81 -13.48 19.92
CA GLY A 130 -9.52 -12.83 18.81
C GLY A 130 -8.65 -12.78 17.55
N PHE A 131 -9.07 -11.97 16.59
CA PHE A 131 -8.31 -11.71 15.38
C PHE A 131 -8.23 -10.21 15.14
N SER A 132 -7.10 -9.72 14.66
CA SER A 132 -6.95 -8.31 14.26
C SER A 132 -6.03 -8.19 13.07
N TRP A 133 -6.34 -7.26 12.18
CA TRP A 133 -5.51 -6.94 11.02
C TRP A 133 -5.55 -5.43 10.74
N ARG A 134 -4.61 -4.97 9.91
CA ARG A 134 -4.47 -3.55 9.57
C ARG A 134 -4.45 -3.33 8.07
N PHE A 135 -4.89 -2.15 7.66
CA PHE A 135 -4.74 -1.66 6.30
C PHE A 135 -4.68 -0.13 6.31
N SER A 136 -4.22 0.48 5.23
CA SER A 136 -4.13 1.93 5.08
C SER A 136 -4.79 2.44 3.80
N THR A 137 -5.34 3.65 3.89
CA THR A 137 -6.03 4.30 2.78
C THR A 137 -5.11 5.21 2.00
N ALA A 138 -5.47 5.44 0.74
CA ALA A 138 -4.71 6.27 -0.19
C ALA A 138 -4.49 7.70 0.35
N PRO A 139 -3.29 8.29 0.14
CA PRO A 139 -3.09 9.71 0.32
C PRO A 139 -3.92 10.54 -0.66
N ARG A 140 -4.17 11.80 -0.28
CA ARG A 140 -4.87 12.77 -1.11
C ARG A 140 -4.13 14.10 -1.14
N LEU A 141 -3.91 14.63 -2.32
CA LEU A 141 -3.42 16.00 -2.48
C LEU A 141 -4.43 17.00 -1.89
N THR A 142 -3.95 17.93 -1.08
CA THR A 142 -4.79 19.03 -0.57
C THR A 142 -5.38 19.87 -1.71
N SER A 143 -4.61 20.06 -2.79
CA SER A 143 -5.00 20.87 -3.95
C SER A 143 -4.22 20.44 -5.18
N ILE A 144 -4.91 19.96 -6.22
CA ILE A 144 -4.29 19.56 -7.49
C ILE A 144 -3.63 20.76 -8.19
N SER A 145 -4.20 21.96 -8.04
CA SER A 145 -3.65 23.17 -8.66
C SER A 145 -2.33 23.58 -8.04
N ASP A 146 -2.11 23.28 -6.76
CA ASP A 146 -0.87 23.60 -6.04
C ASP A 146 0.17 22.48 -6.16
N GLY A 147 -0.27 21.27 -6.49
CA GLY A 147 0.57 20.08 -6.49
C GLY A 147 0.90 19.64 -5.06
N GLY A 148 1.93 18.82 -4.91
CA GLY A 148 2.35 18.35 -3.59
C GLY A 148 3.12 17.06 -3.65
N THR A 149 3.52 16.61 -2.46
CA THR A 149 4.17 15.33 -2.26
C THR A 149 3.19 14.41 -1.56
N VAL A 150 3.08 13.17 -2.06
CA VAL A 150 2.39 12.08 -1.37
C VAL A 150 3.38 10.93 -1.16
N SER A 151 3.17 10.15 -0.12
CA SER A 151 3.91 8.91 0.13
C SER A 151 2.93 7.79 0.46
N ASN A 152 3.42 6.54 0.42
CA ASN A 152 2.67 5.45 1.01
C ASN A 152 2.79 5.48 2.56
N ALA A 153 2.17 4.50 3.23
CA ALA A 153 2.01 4.53 4.68
C ALA A 153 3.33 4.36 5.44
N ASP A 154 4.24 3.54 4.92
CA ASP A 154 5.56 3.30 5.52
C ASP A 154 6.64 4.33 5.10
N GLY A 155 6.34 5.18 4.11
CA GLY A 155 7.25 6.20 3.59
C GLY A 155 8.37 5.68 2.69
N SER A 156 8.32 4.42 2.26
CA SER A 156 9.29 3.80 1.34
C SER A 156 9.21 4.34 -0.08
N ILE A 157 8.08 4.91 -0.49
CA ILE A 157 7.90 5.52 -1.81
C ILE A 157 7.26 6.89 -1.67
N GLN A 158 7.77 7.83 -2.46
CA GLN A 158 7.31 9.21 -2.49
C GLN A 158 7.10 9.66 -3.94
N LEU A 159 5.96 10.30 -4.19
CA LEU A 159 5.61 10.91 -5.47
C LEU A 159 5.36 12.41 -5.28
N TYR A 160 6.20 13.22 -5.91
CA TYR A 160 5.97 14.66 -6.03
C TYR A 160 5.26 14.99 -7.34
N LEU A 161 4.09 15.61 -7.25
CA LEU A 161 3.31 16.11 -8.37
C LEU A 161 3.46 17.64 -8.47
N PRO A 162 3.97 18.16 -9.60
CA PRO A 162 3.96 19.60 -9.82
C PRO A 162 2.54 20.22 -9.84
N PRO A 163 2.43 21.54 -9.63
CA PRO A 163 1.17 22.27 -9.80
C PRO A 163 0.45 21.93 -11.12
N ASN A 164 -0.82 21.54 -11.03
CA ASN A 164 -1.67 21.16 -12.17
C ASN A 164 -1.18 19.92 -12.96
N ALA A 165 -0.34 19.06 -12.37
CA ALA A 165 0.15 17.86 -13.02
C ALA A 165 -0.95 16.81 -13.28
N LEU A 166 -2.02 16.77 -12.49
CA LEU A 166 -3.06 15.74 -12.58
C LEU A 166 -4.38 16.27 -13.18
N SER A 167 -4.98 15.53 -14.11
CA SER A 167 -6.35 15.80 -14.62
C SER A 167 -7.33 14.74 -14.14
N GLY A 168 -8.58 15.10 -13.91
CA GLY A 168 -9.67 14.13 -13.92
C GLY A 168 -9.76 13.23 -12.68
N SER A 169 -9.16 13.63 -11.56
CA SER A 169 -9.41 13.06 -10.23
C SER A 169 -9.66 14.17 -9.20
N ASP A 170 -10.00 13.74 -7.99
CA ASP A 170 -10.11 14.57 -6.79
C ASP A 170 -8.81 14.62 -5.97
N GLY A 171 -7.70 14.15 -6.55
CA GLY A 171 -6.36 14.20 -5.96
C GLY A 171 -6.02 13.02 -5.07
N GLU A 172 -6.89 12.01 -4.97
CA GLU A 172 -6.56 10.72 -4.36
C GLU A 172 -5.56 9.95 -5.24
N ILE A 173 -4.53 9.38 -4.60
CA ILE A 173 -3.45 8.65 -5.27
C ILE A 173 -3.22 7.36 -4.49
N ALA A 174 -3.68 6.24 -5.02
CA ALA A 174 -3.43 4.93 -4.45
C ALA A 174 -1.97 4.54 -4.72
N ILE A 175 -1.22 4.29 -3.65
CA ILE A 175 0.13 3.76 -3.71
C ILE A 175 0.10 2.45 -2.93
N SER A 176 0.31 1.35 -3.63
CA SER A 176 0.20 0.00 -3.06
C SER A 176 1.43 -0.83 -3.44
N PRO A 177 2.02 -1.60 -2.51
CA PRO A 177 3.03 -2.57 -2.88
C PRO A 177 2.41 -3.65 -3.76
N VAL A 178 3.19 -4.13 -4.72
CA VAL A 178 2.82 -5.25 -5.58
C VAL A 178 3.26 -6.54 -4.90
N THR A 179 2.29 -7.40 -4.61
CA THR A 179 2.56 -8.74 -4.05
C THR A 179 3.01 -9.72 -5.13
N ALA A 180 3.73 -10.77 -4.72
CA ALA A 180 4.33 -11.75 -5.62
C ALA A 180 3.32 -12.49 -6.54
N ASP A 181 2.05 -12.53 -6.15
CA ASP A 181 0.97 -13.22 -6.86
C ASP A 181 0.29 -12.34 -7.94
N ASP A 182 0.51 -11.03 -7.93
CA ASP A 182 -0.11 -10.05 -8.86
C ASP A 182 0.59 -9.95 -10.23
N GLY A 183 1.36 -10.98 -10.62
CA GLY A 183 2.07 -11.04 -11.91
C GLY A 183 3.29 -10.13 -12.03
N ALA A 184 3.33 -9.02 -11.29
CA ALA A 184 4.41 -8.04 -11.29
C ALA A 184 5.54 -8.33 -10.27
N GLY A 185 5.38 -9.34 -9.40
CA GLY A 185 6.42 -9.82 -8.47
C GLY A 185 7.32 -10.93 -9.02
N ARG A 186 7.34 -11.16 -10.35
CA ARG A 186 8.32 -12.05 -10.98
C ARG A 186 9.24 -11.23 -11.90
N PRO A 187 10.58 -11.27 -11.72
CA PRO A 187 11.48 -10.71 -12.71
C PRO A 187 11.29 -11.46 -14.03
N VAL A 188 10.79 -10.77 -15.05
CA VAL A 188 10.56 -11.34 -16.39
C VAL A 188 11.88 -11.55 -17.16
N ALA A 189 13.00 -10.99 -16.68
CA ALA A 189 14.32 -11.23 -17.24
C ALA A 189 15.24 -11.93 -16.22
N SER A 190 15.79 -13.08 -16.63
CA SER A 190 16.73 -13.93 -15.89
C SER A 190 18.09 -13.30 -15.55
N GLN A 191 18.23 -11.97 -15.59
CA GLN A 191 19.51 -11.25 -15.44
C GLN A 191 19.45 -9.93 -14.65
N GLN A 192 18.30 -9.55 -14.08
CA GLN A 192 18.19 -8.32 -13.27
C GLN A 192 17.68 -8.66 -11.86
N THR A 193 18.46 -8.27 -10.86
CA THR A 193 18.10 -8.42 -9.44
C THR A 193 17.19 -7.27 -9.05
N GLN A 194 15.94 -7.57 -8.71
CA GLN A 194 15.03 -6.59 -8.11
C GLN A 194 15.46 -6.34 -6.66
N VAL A 195 15.41 -5.08 -6.24
CA VAL A 195 15.71 -4.64 -4.87
C VAL A 195 14.42 -4.11 -4.26
N GLY A 196 13.94 -4.79 -3.22
CA GLY A 196 12.70 -4.44 -2.52
C GLY A 196 11.43 -4.72 -3.35
N PRO A 197 10.25 -4.33 -2.83
CA PRO A 197 8.99 -4.51 -3.53
C PRO A 197 8.85 -3.57 -4.74
N ALA A 198 7.98 -3.95 -5.67
CA ALA A 198 7.47 -3.03 -6.67
C ALA A 198 6.25 -2.29 -6.11
N TYR A 199 5.93 -1.13 -6.63
CA TYR A 199 4.79 -0.31 -6.21
C TYR A 199 3.91 0.03 -7.40
N ARG A 200 2.60 -0.15 -7.25
CA ARG A 200 1.59 0.33 -8.17
C ARG A 200 1.09 1.69 -7.68
N ILE A 201 1.19 2.68 -8.55
CA ILE A 201 0.68 4.03 -8.35
C ILE A 201 -0.51 4.24 -9.28
N ASP A 202 -1.67 4.51 -8.72
CA ASP A 202 -2.92 4.69 -9.45
C ASP A 202 -3.66 5.95 -8.96
N ALA A 203 -4.34 6.64 -9.86
CA ALA A 203 -5.15 7.82 -9.52
C ALA A 203 -6.53 7.73 -10.20
N GLY A 204 -7.07 6.51 -10.32
CA GLY A 204 -8.27 6.18 -11.05
C GLY A 204 -8.14 6.51 -12.54
N SER A 205 -9.13 7.21 -13.08
CA SER A 205 -9.13 7.67 -14.48
C SER A 205 -8.23 8.88 -14.75
N ALA A 206 -7.45 9.33 -13.76
CA ALA A 206 -6.65 10.53 -13.93
C ALA A 206 -5.46 10.33 -14.87
N THR A 207 -5.09 11.42 -15.52
CA THR A 207 -3.93 11.45 -16.40
C THR A 207 -2.93 12.50 -15.96
N LEU A 208 -1.66 12.13 -16.06
CA LEU A 208 -0.54 13.00 -15.78
C LEU A 208 -0.28 13.91 -16.99
N ARG A 209 -0.37 15.23 -16.80
CA ARG A 209 -0.11 16.28 -17.82
C ARG A 209 1.31 16.85 -17.74
N LYS A 210 1.99 16.62 -16.62
CA LYS A 210 3.36 17.08 -16.36
C LYS A 210 4.11 15.95 -15.64
N PRO A 211 5.37 15.68 -15.99
CA PRO A 211 6.15 14.65 -15.30
C PRO A 211 6.12 14.84 -13.78
N ALA A 212 6.02 13.73 -13.06
CA ALA A 212 6.09 13.68 -11.60
C ALA A 212 7.47 13.19 -11.18
N THR A 213 7.95 13.61 -10.01
CA THR A 213 9.21 13.10 -9.45
C THR A 213 8.89 11.92 -8.54
N LEU A 214 9.42 10.75 -8.89
CA LEU A 214 9.28 9.50 -8.14
C LEU A 214 10.57 9.23 -7.37
N THR A 215 10.45 8.98 -6.07
CA THR A 215 11.54 8.54 -5.20
C THR A 215 11.16 7.23 -4.53
N ILE A 216 12.01 6.21 -4.65
CA ILE A 216 11.83 4.91 -3.99
C ILE A 216 13.04 4.66 -3.09
N GLY A 217 12.77 4.40 -1.82
CA GLY A 217 13.75 3.95 -0.84
C GLY A 217 14.07 2.47 -1.00
N TYR A 218 15.27 2.07 -0.59
CA TYR A 218 15.68 0.67 -0.55
C TYR A 218 16.34 0.33 0.79
N ASP A 219 16.14 -0.91 1.27
CA ASP A 219 16.93 -1.44 2.38
C ASP A 219 18.22 -2.08 1.85
N THR A 220 19.28 -2.03 2.66
CA THR A 220 20.52 -2.75 2.41
C THR A 220 20.32 -4.26 2.42
N ASP A 221 19.37 -4.77 3.21
CA ASP A 221 19.05 -6.19 3.28
C ASP A 221 18.40 -6.69 1.98
N ASP A 222 17.71 -5.80 1.25
CA ASP A 222 17.04 -6.11 -0.01
C ASP A 222 17.99 -6.11 -1.22
N LEU A 223 19.23 -5.62 -1.08
CA LEU A 223 20.17 -5.54 -2.19
C LEU A 223 20.49 -6.91 -2.78
N ALA A 224 20.47 -7.99 -1.98
CA ALA A 224 20.67 -9.36 -2.43
C ALA A 224 21.91 -9.56 -3.36
N GLY A 225 22.97 -8.78 -3.15
CA GLY A 225 24.20 -8.79 -3.96
C GLY A 225 24.27 -7.77 -5.11
N ALA A 226 23.20 -7.01 -5.35
CA ALA A 226 23.19 -5.87 -6.26
C ALA A 226 24.13 -4.76 -5.77
N ASN A 227 24.76 -4.06 -6.71
CA ASN A 227 25.52 -2.86 -6.40
C ASN A 227 24.56 -1.67 -6.20
N ALA A 228 24.51 -1.13 -4.97
CA ALA A 228 23.68 0.02 -4.62
C ALA A 228 23.91 1.24 -5.54
N ALA A 229 25.15 1.49 -5.96
CA ALA A 229 25.48 2.60 -6.86
C ALA A 229 24.97 2.41 -8.30
N ARG A 230 24.49 1.21 -8.64
CA ARG A 230 23.95 0.85 -9.96
C ARG A 230 22.45 0.66 -9.96
N LEU A 231 21.74 1.07 -8.91
CA LEU A 231 20.28 0.94 -8.89
C LEU A 231 19.62 1.94 -9.84
N GLY A 232 18.52 1.51 -10.44
CA GLY A 232 17.66 2.35 -11.28
C GLY A 232 16.20 1.98 -11.09
N ILE A 233 15.31 2.93 -11.37
CA ILE A 233 13.87 2.69 -11.40
C ILE A 233 13.49 2.15 -12.79
N PHE A 234 12.66 1.12 -12.78
CA PHE A 234 12.06 0.50 -13.95
C PHE A 234 10.54 0.63 -13.85
N ALA A 235 9.88 0.75 -14.99
CA ALA A 235 8.44 0.75 -15.11
C ALA A 235 7.99 -0.55 -15.79
N LEU A 236 6.91 -1.14 -15.29
CA LEU A 236 6.28 -2.30 -15.92
C LEU A 236 5.45 -1.82 -17.10
N ALA A 237 5.85 -2.19 -18.31
CA ALA A 237 5.11 -1.91 -19.54
C ALA A 237 4.09 -3.02 -19.85
N ASP A 238 3.22 -2.77 -20.83
CA ASP A 238 2.28 -3.76 -21.34
C ASP A 238 3.00 -5.07 -21.74
N GLY A 239 2.50 -6.20 -21.25
CA GLY A 239 3.11 -7.52 -21.49
C GLY A 239 4.12 -7.98 -20.42
N ASP A 240 4.05 -7.41 -19.22
CA ASP A 240 4.88 -7.73 -18.05
C ASP A 240 6.39 -7.49 -18.26
N VAL A 241 6.75 -6.58 -19.17
CA VAL A 241 8.15 -6.27 -19.46
C VAL A 241 8.59 -5.03 -18.69
N TRP A 242 9.57 -5.21 -17.82
CA TRP A 242 10.24 -4.10 -17.13
C TRP A 242 11.10 -3.30 -18.11
N THR A 243 10.78 -2.01 -18.24
CA THR A 243 11.54 -1.05 -19.05
C THR A 243 12.25 -0.07 -18.15
N ARG A 244 13.54 0.14 -18.42
CA ARG A 244 14.36 1.08 -17.65
C ARG A 244 13.82 2.50 -17.81
N VAL A 245 13.51 3.16 -16.69
CA VAL A 245 13.25 4.61 -16.63
C VAL A 245 14.56 5.35 -16.34
N GLY A 246 15.36 4.80 -15.43
CA GLY A 246 16.62 5.40 -14.96
C GLY A 246 16.49 5.89 -13.52
N GLY A 247 17.31 6.86 -13.13
CA GLY A 247 17.28 7.45 -11.80
C GLY A 247 18.67 7.79 -11.29
N THR A 248 18.69 8.58 -10.23
CA THR A 248 19.89 8.96 -9.49
C THR A 248 19.84 8.31 -8.12
N VAL A 249 20.91 7.60 -7.75
CA VAL A 249 21.04 6.99 -6.43
C VAL A 249 21.63 7.99 -5.44
N ASP A 250 20.99 8.13 -4.29
CA ASP A 250 21.59 8.71 -3.08
C ASP A 250 21.85 7.57 -2.09
N GLU A 251 23.10 7.12 -1.98
CA GLU A 251 23.49 6.01 -1.11
C GLU A 251 23.39 6.36 0.39
N ALA A 252 23.50 7.65 0.74
CA ALA A 252 23.39 8.09 2.12
C ALA A 252 21.93 8.13 2.58
N ALA A 253 21.04 8.62 1.71
CA ALA A 253 19.59 8.60 1.95
C ALA A 253 18.95 7.23 1.66
N ARG A 254 19.67 6.34 0.96
CA ARG A 254 19.19 5.03 0.46
C ARG A 254 17.95 5.16 -0.42
N THR A 255 18.02 6.08 -1.38
CA THR A 255 16.92 6.36 -2.31
C THR A 255 17.37 6.35 -3.75
N VAL A 256 16.47 6.00 -4.66
CA VAL A 256 16.60 6.21 -6.10
C VAL A 256 15.52 7.19 -6.54
N THR A 257 15.90 8.26 -7.24
CA THR A 257 14.96 9.32 -7.68
C THR A 257 14.98 9.48 -9.19
N THR A 258 13.81 9.58 -9.82
CA THR A 258 13.66 9.86 -11.26
C THR A 258 12.40 10.67 -11.56
N THR A 259 12.23 11.11 -12.80
CA THR A 259 10.98 11.70 -13.29
C THR A 259 10.19 10.70 -14.14
N VAL A 260 8.87 10.63 -13.92
CA VAL A 260 7.98 9.72 -14.66
C VAL A 260 6.89 10.52 -15.40
N PRO A 261 6.65 10.24 -16.70
CA PRO A 261 5.65 10.96 -17.50
C PRO A 261 4.23 10.38 -17.34
N ALA A 262 4.09 9.20 -16.72
CA ALA A 262 2.82 8.52 -16.49
C ALA A 262 2.86 7.80 -15.14
N LEU A 263 1.68 7.52 -14.58
CA LEU A 263 1.52 6.62 -13.43
C LEU A 263 1.52 5.16 -13.90
N GLY A 264 1.72 4.21 -12.99
CA GLY A 264 1.84 2.81 -13.31
C GLY A 264 2.56 2.03 -12.21
N THR A 265 3.14 0.89 -12.60
CA THR A 265 3.89 0.02 -11.69
C THR A 265 5.39 0.26 -11.84
N PHE A 266 6.07 0.51 -10.72
CA PHE A 266 7.49 0.84 -10.67
C PHE A 266 8.23 -0.06 -9.69
N GLY A 267 9.49 -0.36 -9.99
CA GLY A 267 10.36 -1.14 -9.10
C GLY A 267 11.82 -0.71 -9.25
N VAL A 268 12.63 -1.04 -8.25
CA VAL A 268 14.07 -0.78 -8.27
C VAL A 268 14.81 -2.06 -8.66
N PHE A 269 15.74 -1.94 -9.61
CA PHE A 269 16.56 -3.05 -10.08
C PHE A 269 18.02 -2.63 -10.20
N GLU A 270 18.93 -3.60 -10.14
CA GLU A 270 20.31 -3.39 -10.56
C GLU A 270 20.39 -3.14 -12.08
N ASP A 271 20.89 -1.97 -12.45
CA ASP A 271 21.10 -1.56 -13.83
C ASP A 271 22.41 -2.13 -14.39
N THR A 272 22.31 -3.33 -14.93
CA THR A 272 23.40 -4.04 -15.61
C THR A 272 23.60 -3.59 -17.06
N GLY A 273 22.64 -2.85 -17.64
CA GLY A 273 22.68 -2.35 -19.02
C GLY A 273 23.59 -1.15 -19.23
N ALA A 274 24.32 -0.75 -18.20
CA ALA A 274 25.12 0.45 -18.24
C ALA A 274 26.38 0.35 -19.13
N GLY A 275 26.28 0.73 -20.41
CA GLY A 275 27.47 1.04 -21.23
C GLY A 275 27.45 0.81 -22.76
N LEU A 276 26.32 0.76 -23.47
CA LEU A 276 26.30 0.30 -24.88
C LEU A 276 25.78 1.27 -25.97
N GLY A 277 25.73 2.59 -25.76
CA GLY A 277 25.24 3.54 -26.80
C GLY A 277 26.04 4.83 -26.92
N SER A 278 25.97 5.50 -28.08
CA SER A 278 26.58 6.83 -28.27
C SER A 278 25.83 7.85 -27.42
N LEU A 279 26.57 8.63 -26.64
CA LEU A 279 26.01 9.58 -25.66
C LEU A 279 25.27 10.74 -26.31
N ALA A 280 24.00 10.88 -25.96
CA ALA A 280 23.14 12.03 -26.24
C ALA A 280 22.37 12.36 -24.96
N VAL A 281 22.34 13.66 -24.62
CA VAL A 281 21.54 14.21 -23.52
C VAL A 281 20.26 14.79 -24.12
N ALA A 282 19.09 14.39 -23.63
CA ALA A 282 17.79 14.89 -24.06
C ALA A 282 16.91 15.22 -22.85
N ASP A 283 15.78 15.90 -23.10
CA ASP A 283 14.70 16.13 -22.12
C ASP A 283 15.15 16.63 -20.74
N VAL A 284 16.06 17.61 -20.75
CA VAL A 284 16.51 18.28 -19.53
C VAL A 284 15.33 19.04 -18.90
N ASP A 285 14.91 18.62 -17.71
CA ASP A 285 13.88 19.27 -16.91
C ASP A 285 14.38 19.53 -15.49
N CYS A 286 13.76 20.50 -14.81
CA CYS A 286 14.03 20.78 -13.40
C CYS A 286 12.71 20.80 -12.63
N GLN A 287 12.53 19.83 -11.71
CA GLN A 287 11.33 19.68 -10.90
C GLN A 287 11.70 19.49 -9.42
N PRO A 288 11.02 20.15 -8.48
CA PRO A 288 10.04 21.22 -8.69
C PRO A 288 10.69 22.46 -9.33
N ARG A 289 9.94 23.20 -10.15
CA ARG A 289 10.43 24.45 -10.75
C ARG A 289 10.95 25.40 -9.66
N ALA A 290 12.17 25.91 -9.84
CA ALA A 290 12.77 26.88 -8.93
C ALA A 290 11.93 28.18 -8.83
N PHE A 291 11.22 28.53 -9.91
CA PHE A 291 10.36 29.70 -10.02
C PHE A 291 8.88 29.30 -10.02
N THR A 292 8.10 29.89 -9.11
CA THR A 292 6.65 29.76 -9.09
C THR A 292 6.02 30.70 -10.14
N PRO A 293 5.13 30.23 -11.04
CA PRO A 293 4.54 31.06 -12.09
C PRO A 293 3.71 32.25 -11.58
N ALA A 294 3.15 32.15 -10.38
CA ALA A 294 2.29 33.17 -9.78
C ALA A 294 3.07 34.26 -9.01
N GLY A 295 4.41 34.15 -8.92
CA GLY A 295 5.21 34.96 -8.02
C GLY A 295 5.06 34.48 -6.57
N GLY A 296 6.16 34.06 -5.96
CA GLY A 296 6.19 33.50 -4.61
C GLY A 296 7.63 33.23 -4.17
N GLN A 297 7.82 32.54 -3.03
CA GLN A 297 9.16 32.15 -2.61
C GLN A 297 9.79 31.18 -3.62
N LEU A 298 11.08 31.42 -3.90
CA LEU A 298 11.92 30.49 -4.67
C LEU A 298 12.06 29.20 -3.86
N ARG A 299 11.99 28.06 -4.54
CA ARG A 299 12.35 26.80 -3.89
C ARG A 299 13.86 26.74 -3.72
N ASP A 300 14.29 26.35 -2.53
CA ASP A 300 15.71 26.19 -2.17
C ASP A 300 16.32 24.91 -2.77
N ARG A 301 15.47 23.96 -3.21
CA ARG A 301 15.87 22.72 -3.88
C ARG A 301 15.05 22.45 -5.15
N THR A 302 15.73 21.93 -6.18
CA THR A 302 15.15 21.42 -7.42
C THR A 302 15.95 20.20 -7.85
N ASP A 303 15.30 19.21 -8.44
CA ASP A 303 15.94 18.04 -9.03
C ASP A 303 16.11 18.29 -10.53
N ILE A 304 17.25 17.91 -11.08
CA ILE A 304 17.58 18.06 -12.50
C ILE A 304 17.49 16.66 -13.12
N SER A 305 16.51 16.46 -14.01
CA SER A 305 16.32 15.23 -14.76
C SER A 305 16.72 15.44 -16.21
N PHE A 306 17.24 14.39 -16.83
CA PHE A 306 17.56 14.36 -18.26
C PHE A 306 17.66 12.91 -18.70
N ASP A 307 17.40 12.68 -19.97
CA ASP A 307 17.57 11.38 -20.58
C ASP A 307 18.98 11.23 -21.12
N LEU A 308 19.56 10.05 -20.89
CA LEU A 308 20.79 9.62 -21.51
C LEU A 308 20.52 8.44 -22.43
N SER A 309 20.96 8.54 -23.68
CA SER A 309 20.92 7.42 -24.65
C SER A 309 21.79 6.22 -24.25
N ALA A 310 22.74 6.45 -23.35
CA ALA A 310 23.53 5.43 -22.65
C ALA A 310 24.11 6.04 -21.38
N PRO A 311 24.36 5.27 -20.31
CA PRO A 311 24.91 5.83 -19.10
C PRO A 311 26.31 6.39 -19.29
N ALA A 312 26.57 7.49 -18.60
CA ALA A 312 27.81 8.23 -18.60
C ALA A 312 27.93 9.10 -17.38
N ASP A 313 29.16 9.54 -17.13
CA ASP A 313 29.45 10.65 -16.24
C ASP A 313 28.89 11.94 -16.83
N VAL A 314 28.03 12.61 -16.07
CA VAL A 314 27.45 13.90 -16.43
C VAL A 314 27.98 14.95 -15.48
N THR A 315 28.39 16.10 -16.02
CA THR A 315 28.72 17.28 -15.23
C THR A 315 27.64 18.33 -15.41
N VAL A 316 27.00 18.73 -14.32
CA VAL A 316 26.03 19.82 -14.34
C VAL A 316 26.69 21.09 -13.84
N ARG A 317 26.65 22.16 -14.64
CA ARG A 317 27.17 23.48 -14.26
C ARG A 317 26.01 24.44 -14.08
N VAL A 318 25.83 24.94 -12.86
CA VAL A 318 24.82 25.95 -12.53
C VAL A 318 25.47 27.32 -12.66
N TYR A 319 24.88 28.16 -13.49
CA TYR A 319 25.35 29.53 -13.73
C TYR A 319 24.39 30.53 -13.11
N ASN A 320 24.93 31.63 -12.59
CA ASN A 320 24.11 32.76 -12.19
C ASN A 320 23.69 33.64 -13.38
N VAL A 321 22.88 34.66 -13.09
CA VAL A 321 22.37 35.62 -14.09
C VAL A 321 23.47 36.39 -14.84
N SER A 322 24.70 36.41 -14.33
CA SER A 322 25.87 37.03 -14.97
C SER A 322 26.70 36.02 -15.78
N GLY A 323 26.26 34.77 -15.91
CA GLY A 323 26.95 33.71 -16.64
C GLY A 323 28.19 33.14 -15.92
N ARG A 324 28.36 33.40 -14.63
CA ARG A 324 29.42 32.77 -13.82
C ARG A 324 28.92 31.46 -13.24
N VAL A 325 29.77 30.42 -13.27
CA VAL A 325 29.49 29.15 -12.60
C VAL A 325 29.42 29.39 -11.10
N GLU A 326 28.27 29.11 -10.50
CA GLU A 326 28.10 29.12 -9.03
C GLU A 326 28.22 27.72 -8.44
N ARG A 327 27.89 26.67 -9.18
CA ARG A 327 27.98 25.29 -8.71
C ARG A 327 28.34 24.34 -9.84
N VAL A 328 29.12 23.32 -9.51
CA VAL A 328 29.37 22.16 -10.36
C VAL A 328 28.92 20.94 -9.57
N LEU A 329 28.08 20.12 -10.18
CA LEU A 329 27.62 18.82 -9.69
C LEU A 329 28.20 17.72 -10.58
#